data_AF-A0A0F3GTN1-F1
#
_entry.id   AF-A0A0F3GTN1-F1
#
_cell.length_a   1.000
_cell.length_b   1.000
_cell.length_c   1.000
_cell.angle_alpha   90.00
_cell.angle_beta   90.00
_cell.angle_gamma   90.00
#
_symmetry.space_group_name_H-M   'P 1'
#
loop_
_entity.id
_entity.type
_entity.pdbx_description
1 polymer ?
#
loop_
_entity_poly.entity_id
_entity_poly.type
_entity_poly.pdbx_seq_one_letter_code
_entity_poly.pdbx_strand_id
1 'polypeptide(L)'
;PEGLHLSVICEREDPTDALVLSPRVMASKRADKTGIDALAEGAVVGTSSLRRSCQLLSMRPDLKIEQLRGNLDTRLRRLNEGFFDAIVLASAGLKRLAVEDAAIHALAVSVSLPAIGQGVVGIECRVADETINGLLLPLNHDVTSICVRAERAFLKKLSGGCQVPIAAHACFTTAGTVKLEGLVGSVDGVNIIRGHAEGTVGTEEVIGMSLADELLKAGAKEILDEVYGNG
;
A
#
# COMPACT_ATOMS: atom_id res chain seq x y z
N PRO A 1 8.32 10.37 -18.16
CA PRO A 1 8.66 10.46 -19.61
C PRO A 1 10.06 11.05 -19.77
N GLU A 2 10.67 10.95 -20.96
CA GLU A 2 11.93 11.68 -21.21
C GLU A 2 11.73 13.18 -20.95
N GLY A 3 12.69 13.82 -20.28
CA GLY A 3 12.61 15.23 -19.88
C GLY A 3 11.78 15.52 -18.62
N LEU A 4 11.14 14.52 -18.01
CA LEU A 4 10.42 14.64 -16.72
C LEU A 4 11.08 13.78 -15.64
N HIS A 5 11.05 14.26 -14.40
CA HIS A 5 11.51 13.49 -13.24
C HIS A 5 10.67 13.77 -12.00
N LEU A 6 10.67 12.80 -11.08
CA LEU A 6 10.20 13.02 -9.72
C LEU A 6 11.25 13.85 -8.97
N SER A 7 11.04 15.17 -8.94
CA SER A 7 12.01 16.15 -8.46
C SER A 7 12.19 16.09 -6.96
N VAL A 8 11.07 16.08 -6.22
CA VAL A 8 11.09 16.02 -4.75
C VAL A 8 10.08 15.02 -4.22
N ILE A 9 10.47 14.42 -3.09
CA ILE A 9 9.65 13.51 -2.30
C ILE A 9 9.46 14.14 -0.94
N CYS A 10 8.23 14.54 -0.63
CA CYS A 10 7.91 15.20 0.64
C CYS A 10 7.95 14.22 1.81
N GLU A 11 7.87 14.76 3.03
CA GLU A 11 7.72 13.95 4.24
C GLU A 11 6.53 12.99 4.13
N ARG A 12 6.72 11.76 4.64
CA ARG A 12 5.75 10.68 4.54
C ARG A 12 4.73 10.81 5.65
N GLU A 13 3.47 10.92 5.27
CA GLU A 13 2.35 10.73 6.20
C GLU A 13 2.14 9.23 6.46
N ASP A 14 1.29 8.89 7.42
CA ASP A 14 0.93 7.51 7.78
C ASP A 14 0.79 6.56 6.56
N PRO A 15 1.72 5.58 6.41
CA PRO A 15 1.75 4.70 5.27
C PRO A 15 0.73 3.57 5.37
N THR A 16 0.05 3.38 6.50
CA THR A 16 -0.81 2.24 6.75
C THR A 16 -2.08 2.26 5.89
N ASP A 17 -2.64 1.08 5.68
CA ASP A 17 -4.04 0.97 5.29
C ASP A 17 -4.93 1.11 6.53
N ALA A 18 -6.16 1.56 6.34
CA ALA A 18 -7.18 1.61 7.38
C ALA A 18 -8.41 0.81 6.96
N LEU A 19 -8.91 -0.03 7.86
CA LEU A 19 -10.21 -0.66 7.75
C LEU A 19 -11.25 0.26 8.38
N VAL A 20 -12.27 0.65 7.62
CA VAL A 20 -13.38 1.47 8.09
C VAL A 20 -14.62 0.61 8.19
N LEU A 21 -15.11 0.40 9.41
CA LEU A 21 -16.27 -0.43 9.70
C LEU A 21 -17.57 0.32 9.39
N SER A 22 -18.57 -0.40 8.88
CA SER A 22 -19.90 0.18 8.63
C SER A 22 -20.64 0.45 9.94
N PRO A 23 -21.62 1.39 9.95
CA PRO A 23 -22.49 1.60 11.10
C PRO A 23 -23.17 0.32 11.60
N ARG A 24 -23.49 -0.61 10.69
CA ARG A 24 -24.07 -1.92 11.02
C ARG A 24 -23.11 -2.77 11.85
N VAL A 25 -21.84 -2.82 11.48
CA VAL A 25 -20.81 -3.57 12.24
C VAL A 25 -20.55 -2.88 13.58
N MET A 26 -20.48 -1.54 13.60
CA MET A 26 -20.29 -0.76 14.83
C MET A 26 -21.44 -0.90 15.84
N ALA A 27 -22.67 -1.14 15.37
CA ALA A 27 -23.82 -1.43 16.24
C ALA A 27 -23.88 -2.89 16.71
N SER A 28 -22.99 -3.76 16.25
CA SER A 28 -22.99 -5.18 16.59
C SER A 28 -22.15 -5.48 17.84
N LYS A 29 -22.39 -6.63 18.46
CA LYS A 29 -21.55 -7.13 19.58
C LYS A 29 -20.08 -7.38 19.20
N ARG A 30 -19.73 -7.32 17.91
CA ARG A 30 -18.36 -7.50 17.44
C ARG A 30 -17.57 -6.19 17.40
N ALA A 31 -18.21 -5.04 17.63
CA ALA A 31 -17.55 -3.74 17.69
C ALA A 31 -16.49 -3.65 18.79
N ASP A 32 -16.57 -4.50 19.82
CA ASP A 32 -15.57 -4.61 20.88
C ASP A 32 -14.25 -5.25 20.41
N LYS A 33 -14.25 -5.88 19.22
CA LYS A 33 -13.04 -6.43 18.59
C LYS A 33 -12.36 -5.36 17.74
N THR A 34 -11.08 -5.56 17.44
CA THR A 34 -10.28 -4.59 16.68
C THR A 34 -10.04 -5.06 15.26
N GLY A 35 -10.00 -4.09 14.32
CA GLY A 35 -9.62 -4.34 12.93
C GLY A 35 -10.46 -5.43 12.25
N ILE A 36 -9.80 -6.36 11.58
CA ILE A 36 -10.46 -7.40 10.78
C ILE A 36 -11.28 -8.38 11.63
N ASP A 37 -10.98 -8.52 12.92
CA ASP A 37 -11.67 -9.46 13.81
C ASP A 37 -13.08 -9.00 14.18
N ALA A 38 -13.37 -7.70 14.03
CA ALA A 38 -14.71 -7.13 14.16
C ALA A 38 -15.67 -7.67 13.09
N LEU A 39 -15.15 -8.13 11.95
CA LEU A 39 -15.97 -8.67 10.86
C LEU A 39 -16.52 -10.06 11.19
N ALA A 40 -17.80 -10.27 10.91
CA ALA A 40 -18.44 -11.59 10.96
C ALA A 40 -17.87 -12.52 9.88
N GLU A 41 -18.22 -13.81 9.97
CA GLU A 41 -17.92 -14.76 8.89
C GLU A 41 -18.70 -14.37 7.62
N GLY A 42 -18.05 -14.41 6.47
CA GLY A 42 -18.69 -14.06 5.19
C GLY A 42 -18.94 -12.56 4.98
N ALA A 43 -18.33 -11.70 5.81
CA ALA A 43 -18.51 -10.25 5.73
C ALA A 43 -18.05 -9.68 4.38
N VAL A 44 -18.74 -8.63 3.91
CA VAL A 44 -18.48 -7.99 2.63
C VAL A 44 -17.52 -6.81 2.81
N VAL A 45 -16.33 -6.88 2.20
CA VAL A 45 -15.30 -5.84 2.31
C VAL A 45 -15.07 -5.15 0.97
N GLY A 46 -15.24 -3.83 0.95
CA GLY A 46 -15.08 -3.01 -0.26
C GLY A 46 -13.64 -2.57 -0.51
N THR A 47 -13.03 -3.06 -1.59
CA THR A 47 -11.75 -2.57 -2.13
C THR A 47 -11.57 -3.02 -3.58
N SER A 48 -11.08 -2.12 -4.45
CA SER A 48 -10.67 -2.48 -5.83
C SER A 48 -9.17 -2.81 -5.94
N SER A 49 -8.42 -2.78 -4.84
CA SER A 49 -6.97 -3.00 -4.85
C SER A 49 -6.67 -4.48 -4.63
N LEU A 50 -6.13 -5.15 -5.65
CA LEU A 50 -5.70 -6.55 -5.56
C LEU A 50 -4.69 -6.77 -4.42
N ARG A 51 -3.78 -5.80 -4.20
CA ARG A 51 -2.84 -5.78 -3.08
C ARG A 51 -3.51 -5.89 -1.71
N ARG A 52 -4.61 -5.15 -1.51
CA ARG A 52 -5.36 -5.22 -0.24
C ARG A 52 -6.15 -6.52 -0.16
N SER A 53 -6.81 -6.88 -1.26
CA SER A 53 -7.66 -8.06 -1.34
C SER A 53 -6.91 -9.34 -1.03
N CYS A 54 -5.76 -9.58 -1.68
CA CYS A 54 -4.98 -10.81 -1.47
C CYS A 54 -4.49 -10.96 -0.03
N GLN A 55 -4.06 -9.86 0.60
CA GLN A 55 -3.59 -9.88 1.98
C GLN A 55 -4.73 -10.17 2.96
N LEU A 56 -5.90 -9.55 2.77
CA LEU A 56 -7.08 -9.84 3.59
C LEU A 56 -7.54 -11.29 3.44
N LEU A 57 -7.63 -11.79 2.21
CA LEU A 57 -8.05 -13.15 1.91
C LEU A 57 -7.06 -14.19 2.45
N SER A 58 -5.76 -13.89 2.44
CA SER A 58 -4.76 -14.80 3.04
C SER A 58 -4.95 -15.01 4.55
N MET A 59 -5.54 -14.04 5.24
CA MET A 59 -5.82 -14.10 6.69
C MET A 59 -7.24 -14.58 6.98
N ARG A 60 -8.20 -14.16 6.16
CA ARG A 60 -9.63 -14.44 6.31
C ARG A 60 -10.22 -14.85 4.95
N PRO A 61 -10.02 -16.12 4.53
CA PRO A 61 -10.51 -16.62 3.25
C PRO A 61 -12.04 -16.60 3.10
N ASP A 62 -12.77 -16.46 4.21
CA ASP A 62 -14.23 -16.38 4.23
C ASP A 62 -14.78 -15.01 3.81
N LEU A 63 -13.95 -13.96 3.77
CA LEU A 63 -14.41 -12.62 3.41
C LEU A 63 -14.84 -12.53 1.95
N LYS A 64 -15.89 -11.77 1.69
CA LYS A 64 -16.36 -11.44 0.35
C LYS A 64 -15.80 -10.09 -0.08
N ILE A 65 -14.79 -10.11 -0.94
CA ILE A 65 -14.19 -8.88 -1.45
C ILE A 65 -15.00 -8.36 -2.63
N GLU A 66 -15.51 -7.12 -2.51
CA GLU A 66 -16.33 -6.47 -3.52
C GLU A 66 -15.69 -5.18 -4.04
N GLN A 67 -15.92 -4.88 -5.32
CA GLN A 67 -15.30 -3.74 -5.99
C GLN A 67 -15.85 -2.41 -5.47
N LEU A 68 -14.92 -1.53 -5.07
CA LEU A 68 -15.22 -0.19 -4.58
C LEU A 68 -14.36 0.87 -5.27
N ARG A 69 -15.03 1.73 -6.04
CA ARG A 69 -14.43 2.85 -6.79
C ARG A 69 -15.11 4.17 -6.40
N GLY A 70 -14.51 5.28 -6.83
CA GLY A 70 -14.92 6.63 -6.48
C GLY A 70 -13.91 7.34 -5.59
N ASN A 71 -14.13 8.63 -5.34
CA ASN A 71 -13.38 9.42 -4.37
C ASN A 71 -13.73 9.00 -2.92
N LEU A 72 -13.07 9.59 -1.92
CA LEU A 72 -13.28 9.22 -0.52
C LEU A 72 -14.76 9.36 -0.11
N ASP A 73 -15.40 10.48 -0.40
CA ASP A 73 -16.79 10.76 0.00
C ASP A 73 -17.76 9.74 -0.57
N THR A 74 -17.61 9.38 -1.84
CA THR A 74 -18.46 8.37 -2.48
C THR A 74 -18.28 7.00 -1.83
N ARG A 75 -17.05 6.65 -1.41
CA ARG A 75 -16.76 5.38 -0.75
C ARG A 75 -17.37 5.32 0.65
N LEU A 76 -17.19 6.36 1.44
CA LEU A 76 -17.77 6.48 2.79
C LEU A 76 -19.30 6.49 2.73
N ARG A 77 -19.90 7.19 1.75
CA ARG A 77 -21.34 7.16 1.55
C ARG A 77 -21.85 5.74 1.27
N ARG A 78 -21.22 4.99 0.36
CA ARG A 78 -21.62 3.60 0.07
C ARG A 78 -21.44 2.67 1.26
N LEU A 79 -20.43 2.89 2.10
CA LEU A 79 -20.29 2.17 3.37
C LEU A 79 -21.48 2.47 4.29
N ASN A 80 -21.84 3.74 4.47
CA ASN A 80 -22.94 4.17 5.33
C ASN A 80 -24.32 3.72 4.82
N GLU A 81 -24.50 3.61 3.51
CA GLU A 81 -25.70 3.06 2.86
C GLU A 81 -25.82 1.53 3.01
N GLY A 82 -24.82 0.86 3.61
CA GLY A 82 -24.88 -0.57 3.94
C GLY A 82 -24.49 -1.52 2.81
N PHE A 83 -23.84 -1.01 1.74
CA PHE A 83 -23.33 -1.87 0.65
C PHE A 83 -22.17 -2.78 1.08
N PHE A 84 -21.47 -2.42 2.16
CA PHE A 84 -20.30 -3.14 2.66
C PHE A 84 -20.36 -3.23 4.18
N ASP A 85 -19.82 -4.30 4.76
CA ASP A 85 -19.57 -4.41 6.19
C ASP A 85 -18.38 -3.56 6.63
N ALA A 86 -17.38 -3.44 5.75
CA ALA A 86 -16.24 -2.55 5.90
C ALA A 86 -15.65 -2.16 4.54
N ILE A 87 -14.84 -1.11 4.51
CA ILE A 87 -14.03 -0.73 3.34
C ILE A 87 -12.58 -0.52 3.75
N VAL A 88 -11.66 -0.64 2.80
CA VAL A 88 -10.23 -0.37 3.05
C VAL A 88 -9.75 0.86 2.32
N LEU A 89 -9.16 1.80 3.06
CA LEU A 89 -8.65 3.08 2.60
C LEU A 89 -7.19 3.27 3.02
N ALA A 90 -6.53 4.30 2.52
CA ALA A 90 -5.19 4.67 3.01
C ALA A 90 -5.35 5.62 4.20
N SER A 91 -4.63 5.38 5.30
CA SER A 91 -4.69 6.20 6.51
C SER A 91 -4.34 7.66 6.23
N ALA A 92 -3.30 7.92 5.42
CA ALA A 92 -2.93 9.28 5.00
C ALA A 92 -4.07 10.04 4.29
N GLY A 93 -4.92 9.35 3.51
CA GLY A 93 -6.05 9.99 2.83
C GLY A 93 -7.12 10.45 3.81
N LEU A 94 -7.40 9.64 4.84
CA LEU A 94 -8.33 9.98 5.91
C LEU A 94 -7.81 11.15 6.77
N LYS A 95 -6.53 11.08 7.18
CA LYS A 95 -5.87 12.11 8.00
C LYS A 95 -5.84 13.47 7.30
N ARG A 96 -5.45 13.52 6.02
CA ARG A 96 -5.39 14.76 5.23
C ARG A 96 -6.74 15.46 5.08
N LEU A 97 -7.83 14.70 5.14
CA LEU A 97 -9.19 15.21 5.06
C LEU A 97 -9.84 15.36 6.45
N ALA A 98 -9.05 15.25 7.52
CA ALA A 98 -9.48 15.35 8.91
C ALA A 98 -10.69 14.44 9.24
N VAL A 99 -10.72 13.25 8.63
CA VAL A 99 -11.75 12.26 8.91
C VAL A 99 -11.32 11.47 10.14
N GLU A 100 -11.95 11.79 11.27
CA GLU A 100 -11.80 11.08 12.53
C GLU A 100 -13.10 10.37 12.86
N ASP A 101 -13.03 9.05 13.08
CA ASP A 101 -14.18 8.23 13.41
C ASP A 101 -13.71 6.99 14.19
N ALA A 102 -14.46 6.60 15.22
CA ALA A 102 -14.17 5.40 16.01
C ALA A 102 -14.24 4.10 15.18
N ALA A 103 -14.89 4.14 14.01
CA ALA A 103 -14.96 3.04 13.07
C ALA A 103 -13.68 2.85 12.23
N ILE A 104 -12.70 3.75 12.31
CA ILE A 104 -11.44 3.69 11.55
C ILE A 104 -10.38 2.96 12.36
N HIS A 105 -9.96 1.80 11.85
CA HIS A 105 -8.90 0.99 12.45
C HIS A 105 -7.70 0.95 11.50
N ALA A 106 -6.58 1.54 11.91
CA ALA A 106 -5.32 1.39 11.19
C ALA A 106 -4.88 -0.09 11.21
N LEU A 107 -4.54 -0.61 10.03
CA LEU A 107 -3.99 -1.94 9.87
C LEU A 107 -2.48 -1.86 9.99
N ALA A 108 -1.90 -2.61 10.92
CA ALA A 108 -0.45 -2.71 11.05
C ALA A 108 0.18 -3.15 9.72
N VAL A 109 1.41 -2.69 9.44
CA VAL A 109 2.18 -3.05 8.23
C VAL A 109 2.33 -4.57 8.08
N SER A 110 2.42 -5.30 9.20
CA SER A 110 2.47 -6.76 9.21
C SER A 110 1.17 -7.41 8.71
N VAL A 111 0.02 -6.77 8.95
CA VAL A 111 -1.33 -7.22 8.55
C VAL A 111 -1.62 -6.84 7.09
N SER A 112 -1.35 -5.58 6.71
CA SER A 112 -1.53 -5.08 5.34
C SER A 112 -0.30 -4.27 4.93
N LEU A 113 0.63 -4.93 4.23
CA LEU A 113 1.83 -4.29 3.72
C LEU A 113 1.40 -3.18 2.73
N PRO A 114 1.82 -1.92 2.94
CA PRO A 114 1.40 -0.78 2.15
C PRO A 114 1.72 -0.87 0.65
N ALA A 115 1.01 -0.05 -0.13
CA ALA A 115 1.44 0.23 -1.49
C ALA A 115 2.75 1.03 -1.49
N ILE A 116 3.53 0.86 -2.55
CA ILE A 116 4.73 1.64 -2.81
C ILE A 116 4.40 3.13 -2.76
N GLY A 117 5.13 3.89 -1.94
CA GLY A 117 4.93 5.32 -1.75
C GLY A 117 3.62 5.70 -1.05
N GLN A 118 2.87 4.77 -0.45
CA GLN A 118 1.66 5.13 0.29
C GLN A 118 2.00 6.14 1.41
N GLY A 119 1.20 7.20 1.52
CA GLY A 119 1.44 8.31 2.45
C GLY A 119 2.33 9.44 1.91
N VAL A 120 2.97 9.26 0.76
CA VAL A 120 3.92 10.24 0.21
C VAL A 120 3.25 11.16 -0.82
N VAL A 121 3.70 12.42 -0.87
CA VAL A 121 3.45 13.33 -2.00
C VAL A 121 4.75 13.47 -2.76
N GLY A 122 4.70 13.17 -4.06
CA GLY A 122 5.80 13.34 -4.99
C GLY A 122 5.48 14.45 -5.98
N ILE A 123 6.45 15.32 -6.28
CA ILE A 123 6.28 16.42 -7.23
C ILE A 123 7.11 16.13 -8.48
N GLU A 124 6.44 15.99 -9.62
CA GLU A 124 7.08 15.83 -10.92
C GLU A 124 7.27 17.19 -11.59
N CYS A 125 8.44 17.44 -12.16
CA CYS A 125 8.68 18.62 -12.98
C CYS A 125 9.63 18.29 -14.15
N ARG A 126 9.99 19.31 -14.94
CA ARG A 126 10.94 19.17 -16.04
C ARG A 126 12.36 19.10 -15.52
N VAL A 127 13.13 18.16 -16.05
CA VAL A 127 14.55 17.98 -15.69
C VAL A 127 15.38 19.24 -15.95
N ALA A 128 15.13 19.93 -17.07
CA ALA A 128 15.89 21.12 -17.47
C ALA A 128 15.41 22.43 -16.83
N ASP A 129 14.41 22.40 -15.93
CA ASP A 129 13.86 23.61 -15.31
C ASP A 129 14.55 23.89 -13.96
N GLU A 130 15.76 24.46 -14.02
CA GLU A 130 16.58 24.74 -12.84
C GLU A 130 15.88 25.66 -11.84
N THR A 131 15.07 26.60 -12.32
CA THR A 131 14.32 27.54 -11.46
C THR A 131 13.29 26.78 -10.62
N ILE A 132 12.46 25.94 -11.25
CA ILE A 132 11.47 25.15 -10.52
C ILE A 132 12.15 24.13 -9.61
N ASN A 133 13.21 23.47 -10.07
CA ASN A 133 13.96 22.52 -9.23
C ASN A 133 14.53 23.19 -7.97
N GLY A 134 15.11 24.39 -8.10
CA GLY A 134 15.62 25.15 -6.96
C GLY A 134 14.52 25.55 -5.97
N LEU A 135 13.33 25.92 -6.46
CA LEU A 135 12.19 26.28 -5.60
C LEU A 135 11.59 25.07 -4.87
N LEU A 136 11.62 23.88 -5.49
CA LEU A 136 11.07 22.67 -4.91
C LEU A 136 12.00 22.01 -3.89
N LEU A 137 13.32 22.17 -4.04
CA LEU A 137 14.33 21.47 -3.23
C LEU A 137 14.07 21.50 -1.70
N PRO A 138 13.65 22.63 -1.08
CA PRO A 138 13.39 22.66 0.36
C PRO A 138 12.24 21.76 0.83
N LEU A 139 11.38 21.29 -0.08
CA LEU A 139 10.26 20.38 0.23
C LEU A 139 10.70 18.92 0.29
N ASN A 140 11.92 18.60 -0.15
CA ASN A 140 12.41 17.22 -0.15
C ASN A 140 12.70 16.75 1.28
N HIS A 141 12.24 15.55 1.59
CA HIS A 141 12.55 14.87 2.84
C HIS A 141 13.42 13.64 2.55
N ASP A 142 14.71 13.74 2.89
CA ASP A 142 15.72 12.75 2.51
C ASP A 142 15.40 11.33 2.99
N VAL A 143 14.94 11.19 4.24
CA VAL A 143 14.55 9.91 4.83
C VAL A 143 13.43 9.25 4.01
N THR A 144 12.38 10.00 3.66
CA THR A 144 11.30 9.47 2.82
C THR A 144 11.82 9.13 1.43
N SER A 145 12.64 10.02 0.85
CA SER A 145 13.17 9.88 -0.50
C SER A 145 13.99 8.59 -0.65
N ILE A 146 14.85 8.28 0.33
CA ILE A 146 15.64 7.04 0.39
C ILE A 146 14.72 5.80 0.45
N CYS A 147 13.75 5.78 1.38
CA CYS A 147 12.82 4.65 1.51
C CYS A 147 12.00 4.43 0.22
N VAL A 148 11.46 5.51 -0.36
CA VAL A 148 10.63 5.42 -1.57
C VAL A 148 11.45 4.98 -2.78
N ARG A 149 12.74 5.33 -2.87
CA ARG A 149 13.62 4.79 -3.92
C ARG A 149 13.76 3.28 -3.84
N ALA A 150 13.92 2.71 -2.64
CA ALA A 150 13.94 1.25 -2.46
C ALA A 150 12.62 0.60 -2.91
N GLU A 151 11.49 1.13 -2.44
CA GLU A 151 10.15 0.61 -2.79
C GLU A 151 9.88 0.69 -4.30
N ARG A 152 10.30 1.80 -4.95
CA ARG A 152 10.14 2.00 -6.39
C ARG A 152 11.05 1.11 -7.21
N ALA A 153 12.30 0.87 -6.78
CA ALA A 153 13.21 -0.04 -7.45
C ALA A 153 12.67 -1.48 -7.46
N PHE A 154 12.11 -1.92 -6.33
CA PHE A 154 11.40 -3.19 -6.21
C PHE A 154 10.22 -3.28 -7.19
N LEU A 155 9.32 -2.28 -7.19
CA LEU A 155 8.17 -2.27 -8.10
C LEU A 155 8.57 -2.27 -9.58
N LYS A 156 9.56 -1.44 -9.94
CA LYS A 156 10.07 -1.32 -11.31
C LYS A 156 10.62 -2.66 -11.79
N LYS A 157 11.36 -3.37 -10.94
CA LYS A 157 11.94 -4.68 -11.27
C LYS A 157 10.88 -5.76 -11.49
N LEU A 158 9.78 -5.71 -10.74
CA LEU A 158 8.62 -6.59 -10.94
C LEU A 158 7.70 -6.16 -12.10
N SER A 159 8.06 -5.10 -12.83
CA SER A 159 7.23 -4.49 -13.88
C SER A 159 5.80 -4.15 -13.43
N GLY A 160 5.64 -3.84 -12.13
CA GLY A 160 4.33 -3.65 -11.50
C GLY A 160 3.69 -2.28 -11.73
N GLY A 161 2.37 -2.23 -11.60
CA GLY A 161 1.55 -1.01 -11.62
C GLY A 161 0.52 -0.95 -10.49
N CYS A 162 -0.45 -0.03 -10.57
CA CYS A 162 -1.50 0.11 -9.54
C CYS A 162 -2.50 -1.06 -9.48
N GLN A 163 -2.54 -1.89 -10.53
CA GLN A 163 -3.51 -2.99 -10.69
C GLN A 163 -2.90 -4.37 -10.44
N VAL A 164 -1.75 -4.46 -9.77
CA VAL A 164 -1.15 -5.74 -9.41
C VAL A 164 -1.11 -5.96 -7.90
N PRO A 165 -1.13 -7.22 -7.44
CA PRO A 165 -1.10 -7.58 -6.02
C PRO A 165 0.32 -7.50 -5.44
N ILE A 166 0.99 -6.35 -5.63
CA ILE A 166 2.33 -6.05 -5.14
C ILE A 166 2.25 -5.04 -4.01
N ALA A 167 2.99 -5.29 -2.93
CA ALA A 167 3.18 -4.35 -1.82
C ALA A 167 4.67 -4.20 -1.53
N ALA A 168 5.07 -3.01 -1.10
CA ALA A 168 6.41 -2.79 -0.57
C ALA A 168 6.42 -1.61 0.39
N HIS A 169 7.16 -1.75 1.48
CA HIS A 169 7.35 -0.67 2.45
C HIS A 169 8.78 -0.68 2.99
N ALA A 170 9.43 0.48 2.92
CA ALA A 170 10.75 0.69 3.46
C ALA A 170 10.72 1.69 4.64
N CYS A 171 11.54 1.40 5.64
CA CYS A 171 11.76 2.25 6.80
C CYS A 171 13.23 2.21 7.24
N PHE A 172 13.64 3.23 8.01
CA PHE A 172 14.93 3.21 8.68
C PHE A 172 14.86 2.33 9.93
N THR A 173 15.88 1.52 10.14
CA THR A 173 16.07 0.77 11.38
C THR A 173 16.72 1.66 12.44
N THR A 174 16.70 1.20 13.69
CA THR A 174 17.43 1.86 14.79
C THR A 174 18.95 1.86 14.58
N ALA A 175 19.48 1.00 13.72
CA ALA A 175 20.89 0.95 13.34
C ALA A 175 21.27 1.92 12.20
N GLY A 176 20.30 2.65 11.65
CA GLY A 176 20.52 3.62 10.56
C GLY A 176 20.59 2.99 9.16
N THR A 177 20.22 1.73 9.02
CA THR A 177 20.05 1.03 7.75
C THR A 177 18.63 1.19 7.22
N VAL A 178 18.43 0.92 5.92
CA VAL A 178 17.12 0.89 5.27
C VAL A 178 16.65 -0.55 5.20
N LYS A 179 15.54 -0.86 5.86
CA LYS A 179 14.85 -2.14 5.73
C LYS A 179 13.71 -1.99 4.74
N LEU A 180 13.65 -2.88 3.75
CA LEU A 180 12.56 -3.00 2.79
C LEU A 180 11.84 -4.33 3.02
N GLU A 181 10.52 -4.28 3.18
CA GLU A 181 9.64 -5.45 3.13
C GLU A 181 8.87 -5.44 1.81
N GLY A 182 8.73 -6.60 1.17
CA GLY A 182 8.08 -6.77 -0.12
C GLY A 182 7.15 -7.97 -0.14
N LEU A 183 6.10 -7.88 -0.95
CA LEU A 183 5.10 -8.95 -1.13
C LEU A 183 4.59 -8.99 -2.56
N VAL A 184 4.37 -10.22 -3.06
CA VAL A 184 3.53 -10.52 -4.22
C VAL A 184 2.52 -11.60 -3.81
N GLY A 185 1.25 -11.42 -4.16
CA GLY A 185 0.19 -12.38 -3.79
C GLY A 185 -0.73 -12.75 -4.94
N SER A 186 -1.30 -13.95 -4.94
CA SER A 186 -2.35 -14.33 -5.89
C SER A 186 -3.65 -13.58 -5.59
N VAL A 187 -4.51 -13.42 -6.61
CA VAL A 187 -5.76 -12.63 -6.49
C VAL A 187 -6.70 -13.20 -5.42
N ASP A 188 -6.71 -14.52 -5.25
CA ASP A 188 -7.49 -15.24 -4.25
C ASP A 188 -6.85 -15.22 -2.84
N GLY A 189 -5.62 -14.71 -2.70
CA GLY A 189 -4.88 -14.67 -1.44
C GLY A 189 -4.34 -16.02 -0.95
N VAL A 190 -4.42 -17.09 -1.74
CA VAL A 190 -3.94 -18.43 -1.36
C VAL A 190 -2.41 -18.48 -1.36
N ASN A 191 -1.78 -17.88 -2.37
CA ASN A 191 -0.34 -17.85 -2.52
C ASN A 191 0.18 -16.46 -2.21
N ILE A 192 0.91 -16.32 -1.10
CA ILE A 192 1.55 -15.07 -0.70
C ILE A 192 3.05 -15.30 -0.58
N ILE A 193 3.83 -14.58 -1.38
CA ILE A 193 5.29 -14.60 -1.34
C ILE A 193 5.73 -13.28 -0.69
N ARG A 194 6.36 -13.39 0.49
CA ARG A 194 6.91 -12.26 1.25
C ARG A 194 8.41 -12.42 1.39
N GLY A 195 9.11 -11.29 1.46
CA GLY A 195 10.53 -11.24 1.80
C GLY A 195 10.91 -9.88 2.35
N HIS A 196 12.15 -9.77 2.82
CA HIS A 196 12.71 -8.50 3.23
C HIS A 196 14.19 -8.41 2.83
N ALA A 197 14.66 -7.18 2.64
CA ALA A 197 16.07 -6.88 2.42
C ALA A 197 16.47 -5.69 3.29
N GLU A 198 17.74 -5.61 3.63
CA GLU A 198 18.30 -4.51 4.42
C GLU A 198 19.61 -4.05 3.79
N GLY A 199 19.86 -2.74 3.82
CA GLY A 199 21.08 -2.16 3.27
C GLY A 199 21.42 -0.82 3.88
N THR A 200 22.62 -0.34 3.63
CA THR A 200 23.05 1.01 4.06
C THR A 200 22.47 2.08 3.15
N VAL A 201 22.40 3.32 3.62
CA VAL A 201 22.08 4.47 2.78
C VAL A 201 23.01 4.51 1.55
N GLY A 202 22.45 4.78 0.38
CA GLY A 202 23.14 4.72 -0.91
C GLY A 202 22.99 3.37 -1.64
N THR A 203 22.40 2.36 -0.99
CA THR A 203 22.14 1.03 -1.59
C THR A 203 20.64 0.75 -1.79
N GLU A 204 19.77 1.74 -1.57
CA GLU A 204 18.31 1.58 -1.59
C GLU A 204 17.77 0.95 -2.88
N GLU A 205 18.30 1.32 -4.04
CA GLU A 205 17.85 0.72 -5.31
C GLU A 205 18.32 -0.73 -5.45
N VAL A 206 19.53 -1.04 -4.97
CA VAL A 206 20.09 -2.39 -5.00
C VAL A 206 19.29 -3.33 -4.12
N ILE A 207 18.92 -2.92 -2.90
CA ILE A 207 18.07 -3.75 -2.02
C ILE A 207 16.69 -3.98 -2.64
N GLY A 208 16.11 -2.97 -3.30
CA GLY A 208 14.83 -3.09 -4.00
C GLY A 208 14.88 -4.10 -5.14
N MET A 209 15.90 -4.01 -5.99
CA MET A 209 16.11 -4.94 -7.09
C MET A 209 16.41 -6.36 -6.61
N SER A 210 17.26 -6.50 -5.59
CA SER A 210 17.64 -7.80 -5.03
C SER A 210 16.44 -8.52 -4.44
N LEU A 211 15.60 -7.82 -3.67
CA LEU A 211 14.39 -8.41 -3.10
C LEU A 211 13.41 -8.84 -4.19
N ALA A 212 13.24 -8.04 -5.25
CA ALA A 212 12.39 -8.41 -6.37
C ALA A 212 12.92 -9.67 -7.10
N ASP A 213 14.23 -9.79 -7.33
CA ASP A 213 14.84 -10.99 -7.91
C ASP A 213 14.65 -12.22 -7.02
N GLU A 214 14.71 -12.06 -5.70
CA GLU A 214 14.42 -13.13 -4.74
C GLU A 214 12.96 -13.59 -4.83
N LEU A 215 12.00 -12.67 -4.81
CA LEU A 215 10.58 -13.04 -4.89
C LEU A 215 10.24 -13.69 -6.24
N LEU A 216 10.82 -13.22 -7.34
CA LEU A 216 10.65 -13.83 -8.66
C LEU A 216 11.14 -15.28 -8.69
N LYS A 217 12.31 -15.57 -8.07
CA LYS A 217 12.82 -16.94 -7.94
C LYS A 217 11.95 -17.82 -7.04
N ALA A 218 11.24 -17.21 -6.10
CA ALA A 218 10.34 -17.90 -5.17
C ALA A 218 8.93 -18.16 -5.75
N GLY A 219 8.67 -17.80 -7.02
CA GLY A 219 7.40 -18.06 -7.70
C GLY A 219 6.51 -16.83 -7.91
N ALA A 220 7.02 -15.61 -7.66
CA ALA A 220 6.22 -14.40 -7.86
C ALA A 220 5.97 -14.12 -9.35
N LYS A 221 6.79 -14.69 -10.24
CA LYS A 221 6.64 -14.48 -11.68
C LYS A 221 5.33 -15.09 -12.18
N GLU A 222 5.04 -16.31 -11.80
CA GLU A 222 3.85 -17.07 -12.20
C GLU A 222 2.58 -16.33 -11.76
N ILE A 223 2.57 -15.84 -10.51
CA ILE A 223 1.46 -15.03 -9.98
C ILE A 223 1.25 -13.76 -10.81
N LEU A 224 2.33 -13.07 -11.18
CA LEU A 224 2.23 -11.83 -11.95
C LEU A 224 1.80 -12.08 -13.39
N ASP A 225 2.31 -13.14 -14.02
CA ASP A 225 1.96 -13.51 -15.40
C ASP A 225 0.47 -13.86 -15.54
N GLU A 226 -0.13 -14.54 -14.55
CA GLU A 226 -1.57 -14.78 -14.48
C GLU A 226 -2.38 -13.49 -14.43
N VAL A 227 -1.95 -12.51 -13.61
CA VAL A 227 -2.65 -11.21 -13.48
C VAL A 227 -2.55 -10.38 -14.75
N TYR A 228 -1.44 -10.50 -15.49
CA TYR A 228 -1.25 -9.80 -16.77
C TYR A 228 -1.96 -10.47 -17.95
N GLY A 229 -2.54 -11.66 -17.77
CA GLY A 229 -3.18 -12.42 -18.85
C GLY A 229 -2.17 -13.06 -19.82
N ASN A 230 -0.95 -13.32 -19.35
CA ASN A 230 0.12 -13.98 -20.10
C ASN A 230 0.24 -15.49 -19.77
N GLY A 231 -0.71 -16.04 -19.01
CA GLY A 231 -0.80 -17.45 -18.61
C GLY A 231 -1.83 -18.25 -19.40
#